data_AF-A0A7S4SRK0-F1
#
_entry.id   AF-A0A7S4SRK0-F1
#
_cell.length_a   1.000
_cell.length_b   1.000
_cell.length_c   1.000
_cell.angle_alpha   90.00
_cell.angle_beta   90.00
_cell.angle_gamma   90.00
#
_symmetry.space_group_name_H-M   'P 1'
#
loop_
_entity.id
_entity.type
_entity.pdbx_description
1 polymer ?
#
loop_
_entity_poly.entity_id
_entity_poly.type
_entity_poly.pdbx_seq_one_letter_code
_entity_poly.pdbx_strand_id
1 'polypeptide(L)'
;GAAELCGFDPMKYGTGPLPEEEEEEEEIVVAAPKAVALPTEPPIPVGLLFPGQGSQYVKMMDGVKDMPKVKEMLEKAGPILGYDILDICLNGPEDKLEETRYCQPAMFIGGLAGLEKLREERAEAVTRASIMAGLSLGEYTALC
;
A
#
# COMPACT_ATOMS: atom_id res chain seq x y z
N GLY A 1 -23.29 64.44 9.88
CA GLY A 1 -23.68 65.24 8.70
C GLY A 1 -22.89 64.76 7.52
N ALA A 2 -23.36 64.81 6.30
CA ALA A 2 -24.68 65.05 5.74
C ALA A 2 -24.68 64.33 4.38
N ALA A 3 -25.83 63.82 3.97
CA ALA A 3 -26.04 63.24 2.66
C ALA A 3 -25.94 64.33 1.58
N GLU A 4 -25.38 64.01 0.42
CA GLU A 4 -25.53 64.84 -0.78
C GLU A 4 -25.90 63.94 -1.97
N LEU A 5 -27.04 64.32 -2.57
CA LEU A 5 -27.71 63.74 -3.71
C LEU A 5 -27.16 64.33 -5.01
N CYS A 6 -27.06 63.54 -6.07
CA CYS A 6 -27.21 63.91 -7.49
C CYS A 6 -27.02 62.60 -8.27
N GLY A 7 -27.83 62.13 -9.21
CA GLY A 7 -29.02 62.61 -9.90
C GLY A 7 -29.18 61.62 -11.06
N PHE A 8 -30.19 60.76 -11.00
CA PHE A 8 -30.47 59.75 -12.03
C PHE A 8 -31.34 60.40 -13.11
N ASP A 9 -30.83 60.49 -14.34
CA ASP A 9 -31.57 60.98 -15.51
C ASP A 9 -31.78 59.80 -16.48
N PRO A 10 -32.95 59.14 -16.47
CA PRO A 10 -33.18 57.95 -17.28
C PRO A 10 -33.98 58.32 -18.53
N MET A 11 -33.41 59.08 -19.47
CA MET A 11 -34.02 59.27 -20.79
C MET A 11 -33.06 60.03 -21.70
N LYS A 12 -32.08 59.32 -22.26
CA LYS A 12 -31.47 59.71 -23.53
C LYS A 12 -30.80 58.51 -24.17
N TYR A 13 -31.08 58.37 -25.46
CA TYR A 13 -30.52 57.46 -26.45
C TYR A 13 -31.34 56.20 -26.78
N GLY A 14 -32.14 56.35 -27.84
CA GLY A 14 -32.05 55.45 -28.99
C GLY A 14 -33.02 54.29 -29.05
N THR A 15 -34.20 54.51 -29.65
CA THR A 15 -35.01 53.45 -30.26
C THR A 15 -34.37 53.03 -31.58
N GLY A 16 -33.40 52.14 -31.52
CA GLY A 16 -32.99 51.29 -32.65
C GLY A 16 -33.44 49.85 -32.37
N PRO A 17 -33.78 49.04 -33.37
CA PRO A 17 -33.99 47.62 -33.14
C PRO A 17 -32.73 47.03 -32.52
N LEU A 18 -32.89 46.28 -31.42
CA LEU A 18 -31.84 45.49 -30.81
C LEU A 18 -31.30 44.52 -31.88
N PRO A 19 -29.97 44.36 -32.03
CA PRO A 19 -29.44 43.28 -32.85
C PRO A 19 -29.94 41.96 -32.27
N GLU A 20 -30.44 41.07 -33.12
CA GLU A 20 -30.73 39.70 -32.73
C GLU A 20 -29.39 39.06 -32.34
N GLU A 21 -29.21 38.82 -31.05
CA GLU A 21 -28.11 37.97 -30.58
C GLU A 21 -28.48 36.54 -30.97
N GLU A 22 -27.90 36.07 -32.08
CA GLU A 22 -27.79 34.64 -32.33
C GLU A 22 -26.84 34.07 -31.27
N GLU A 23 -27.41 33.56 -30.18
CA GLU A 23 -26.71 32.67 -29.27
C GLU A 23 -26.37 31.38 -30.04
N GLU A 24 -25.19 31.36 -30.69
CA GLU A 24 -24.57 30.09 -31.06
C GLU A 24 -24.18 29.37 -29.76
N GLU A 25 -25.06 28.47 -29.30
CA GLU A 25 -24.69 27.43 -28.35
C GLU A 25 -23.61 26.56 -29.02
N GLU A 26 -22.33 26.91 -28.85
CA GLU A 26 -21.24 25.97 -29.09
C GLU A 26 -21.40 24.82 -28.09
N GLU A 27 -22.04 23.74 -28.55
CA GLU A 27 -22.07 22.46 -27.86
C GLU A 27 -20.62 21.96 -27.74
N ILE A 28 -19.97 22.27 -26.62
CA ILE A 28 -18.69 21.65 -26.27
C ILE A 28 -19.02 20.18 -26.01
N VAL A 29 -18.87 19.37 -27.04
CA VAL A 29 -18.95 17.91 -26.95
C VAL A 29 -17.73 17.46 -26.14
N VAL A 30 -17.86 17.46 -24.82
CA VAL A 30 -16.89 16.82 -23.95
C VAL A 30 -16.99 15.33 -24.23
N ALA A 31 -16.14 14.84 -25.12
CA ALA A 31 -16.01 13.41 -25.37
C ALA A 31 -15.77 12.74 -24.01
N ALA A 32 -16.75 11.96 -23.56
CA ALA A 32 -16.62 11.16 -22.36
C ALA A 32 -15.30 10.38 -22.46
N PRO A 33 -14.50 10.31 -21.38
CA PRO A 33 -13.27 9.54 -21.41
C PRO A 33 -13.65 8.13 -21.89
N LYS A 34 -13.04 7.71 -22.99
CA LYS A 34 -13.25 6.39 -23.58
C LYS A 34 -12.98 5.41 -22.44
N ALA A 35 -14.03 4.74 -21.97
CA ALA A 35 -13.92 3.81 -20.86
C ALA A 35 -12.79 2.83 -21.18
N VAL A 36 -11.69 2.91 -20.44
CA VAL A 36 -10.63 1.92 -20.53
C VAL A 36 -11.29 0.64 -20.04
N ALA A 37 -11.53 -0.29 -20.98
CA ALA A 37 -12.14 -1.56 -20.66
C ALA A 37 -11.33 -2.18 -19.50
N LEU A 38 -12.00 -2.40 -18.37
CA LEU A 38 -11.41 -3.18 -17.30
C LEU A 38 -11.03 -4.55 -17.88
N PRO A 39 -9.87 -5.11 -17.50
CA PRO A 39 -9.44 -6.41 -18.02
C PRO A 39 -10.57 -7.43 -17.91
N THR A 40 -10.90 -8.07 -19.03
CA THR A 40 -12.06 -8.95 -19.20
C THR A 40 -11.87 -10.34 -18.62
N GLU A 41 -10.63 -10.70 -18.31
CA GLU A 41 -10.28 -11.96 -17.67
C GLU A 41 -10.15 -11.75 -16.15
N PRO A 42 -10.65 -12.69 -15.33
CA PRO A 42 -10.44 -12.61 -13.89
C PRO A 42 -8.93 -12.57 -13.62
N PRO A 43 -8.48 -11.75 -12.65
CA PRO A 43 -7.07 -11.65 -12.34
C PRO A 43 -6.49 -13.02 -11.99
N ILE A 44 -5.29 -13.32 -12.49
CA ILE A 44 -4.58 -14.57 -12.20
C ILE A 44 -4.53 -14.74 -10.66
N PRO A 45 -4.96 -15.91 -10.12
CA PRO A 45 -4.93 -16.15 -8.68
C PRO A 45 -3.53 -15.99 -8.10
N VAL A 46 -3.43 -15.33 -6.95
CA VAL A 46 -2.17 -15.19 -6.22
C VAL A 46 -2.07 -16.28 -5.17
N GLY A 47 -0.93 -16.97 -5.12
CA GLY A 47 -0.56 -17.90 -4.06
C GLY A 47 0.64 -17.37 -3.28
N LEU A 48 0.57 -17.38 -1.96
CA LEU A 48 1.72 -17.03 -1.10
C LEU A 48 2.36 -18.31 -0.56
N LEU A 49 3.68 -18.42 -0.75
CA LEU A 49 4.47 -19.56 -0.32
C LEU A 49 5.50 -19.11 0.71
N PHE A 50 5.49 -19.74 1.87
CA PHE A 50 6.37 -19.42 2.98
C PHE A 50 7.45 -20.50 3.13
N PRO A 51 8.75 -20.15 3.03
CA PRO A 51 9.83 -21.12 3.16
C PRO A 51 9.93 -21.64 4.60
N GLY A 52 10.46 -22.86 4.72
CA GLY A 52 10.83 -23.46 6.01
C GLY A 52 12.28 -23.22 6.39
N GLN A 53 12.75 -23.95 7.40
CA GLN A 53 14.17 -23.98 7.79
C GLN A 53 15.08 -24.34 6.61
N GLY A 54 16.26 -23.72 6.56
CA GLY A 54 17.28 -23.87 5.52
C GLY A 54 17.41 -22.66 4.59
N SER A 55 16.49 -21.70 4.65
CA SER A 55 16.54 -20.46 3.85
C SER A 55 16.99 -19.22 4.66
N GLN A 56 17.31 -19.38 5.94
CA GLN A 56 17.83 -18.32 6.79
C GLN A 56 19.25 -17.92 6.38
N TYR A 57 19.58 -16.65 6.53
CA TYR A 57 20.93 -16.13 6.31
C TYR A 57 21.16 -14.86 7.12
N VAL A 58 22.41 -14.58 7.45
CA VAL A 58 22.78 -13.34 8.16
C VAL A 58 22.46 -12.14 7.27
N LYS A 59 21.85 -11.11 7.86
CA LYS A 59 21.25 -9.92 7.21
C LYS A 59 19.88 -10.14 6.56
N MET A 60 19.21 -11.28 6.75
CA MET A 60 17.88 -11.51 6.18
C MET A 60 16.81 -10.47 6.59
N MET A 61 17.02 -9.74 7.68
CA MET A 61 16.09 -8.71 8.18
C MET A 61 16.44 -7.28 7.75
N ASP A 62 17.54 -7.04 7.01
CA ASP A 62 18.09 -5.69 6.83
C ASP A 62 17.12 -4.73 6.13
N GLY A 63 16.36 -5.24 5.15
CA GLY A 63 15.40 -4.46 4.37
C GLY A 63 14.00 -4.34 4.97
N VAL A 64 13.78 -4.88 6.17
CA VAL A 64 12.44 -4.93 6.82
C VAL A 64 12.46 -4.54 8.30
N LYS A 65 13.61 -4.63 8.99
CA LYS A 65 13.75 -4.40 10.44
C LYS A 65 13.20 -3.06 10.91
N ASP A 66 13.21 -2.04 10.05
CA ASP A 66 12.81 -0.68 10.39
C ASP A 66 11.32 -0.40 10.24
N MET A 67 10.58 -1.31 9.59
CA MET A 67 9.15 -1.19 9.38
C MET A 67 8.39 -1.22 10.72
N PRO A 68 7.39 -0.35 10.93
CA PRO A 68 6.66 -0.28 12.20
C PRO A 68 6.05 -1.61 12.64
N LYS A 69 5.48 -2.37 11.69
CA LYS A 69 4.89 -3.69 11.97
C LYS A 69 5.92 -4.73 12.37
N VAL A 70 7.11 -4.68 11.77
CA VAL A 70 8.21 -5.60 12.09
C VAL A 70 8.80 -5.28 13.47
N LYS A 71 8.95 -4.00 13.81
CA LYS A 71 9.35 -3.56 15.16
C LYS A 71 8.38 -4.07 16.22
N GLU A 72 7.08 -3.94 16.00
CA GLU A 72 6.04 -4.46 16.89
C GLU A 72 6.16 -5.99 17.10
N MET A 73 6.44 -6.76 16.04
CA MET A 73 6.66 -8.20 16.14
C MET A 73 7.90 -8.54 16.97
N LEU A 74 9.00 -7.82 16.75
CA LEU A 74 10.27 -8.04 17.45
C LEU A 74 10.18 -7.68 18.94
N GLU A 75 9.50 -6.57 19.27
CA GLU A 75 9.21 -6.17 20.65
C GLU A 75 8.39 -7.23 21.40
N LYS A 76 7.43 -7.88 20.72
CA LYS A 76 6.67 -9.00 21.29
C LYS A 76 7.51 -10.27 21.42
N ALA A 77 8.39 -10.54 20.45
CA ALA A 77 9.19 -11.76 20.41
C ALA A 77 10.28 -11.80 21.49
N GLY A 78 10.94 -10.68 21.75
CA GLY A 78 12.07 -10.61 22.69
C GLY A 78 11.80 -11.23 24.07
N PRO A 79 10.73 -10.83 24.79
CA PRO A 79 10.39 -11.39 26.10
C PRO A 79 10.03 -12.89 26.06
N ILE A 80 9.45 -13.37 24.95
CA ILE A 80 9.04 -14.77 24.78
C ILE A 80 10.26 -15.65 24.53
N LEU A 81 11.18 -15.18 23.69
CA LEU A 81 12.37 -15.93 23.30
C LEU A 81 13.47 -15.86 24.36
N GLY A 82 13.56 -14.77 25.12
CA GLY A 82 14.59 -14.54 26.13
C GLY A 82 15.96 -14.17 25.54
N TYR A 83 16.02 -13.80 24.26
CA TYR A 83 17.21 -13.34 23.57
C TYR A 83 16.83 -12.39 22.42
N ASP A 84 17.81 -11.62 21.94
CA ASP A 84 17.60 -10.72 20.80
C ASP A 84 17.70 -11.50 19.47
N ILE A 85 16.54 -11.84 18.91
CA ILE A 85 16.47 -12.53 17.62
C ILE A 85 16.90 -11.63 16.46
N LEU A 86 16.69 -10.31 16.55
CA LEU A 86 17.07 -9.39 15.49
C LEU A 86 18.59 -9.32 15.38
N ASP A 87 19.29 -9.24 16.51
CA ASP A 87 20.75 -9.26 16.55
C ASP A 87 21.32 -10.52 15.88
N ILE A 88 20.76 -11.69 16.18
CA ILE A 88 21.18 -12.96 15.55
C ILE A 88 20.93 -12.92 14.04
N CYS A 89 19.76 -12.44 13.60
CA CYS A 89 19.44 -12.35 12.17
C CYS A 89 20.31 -11.35 11.41
N LEU A 90 20.81 -10.28 12.04
CA LEU A 90 21.60 -9.24 11.39
C LEU A 90 23.11 -9.47 11.46
N ASN A 91 23.58 -9.94 12.62
CA ASN A 91 25.00 -10.00 12.97
C ASN A 91 25.51 -11.45 13.08
N GLY A 92 24.62 -12.43 13.24
CA GLY A 92 25.00 -13.85 13.35
C GLY A 92 25.63 -14.20 14.71
N PRO A 93 26.61 -15.12 14.75
CA PRO A 93 27.24 -15.80 13.61
C PRO A 93 26.30 -16.79 12.89
N GLU A 94 26.68 -17.22 11.68
CA GLU A 94 25.83 -18.05 10.80
C GLU A 94 25.50 -19.42 11.43
N ASP A 95 26.48 -20.07 12.05
CA ASP A 95 26.32 -21.33 12.78
C ASP A 95 25.29 -21.24 13.91
N LYS A 96 25.26 -20.10 14.62
CA LYS A 96 24.23 -19.82 15.62
C LYS A 96 22.86 -19.68 14.97
N LEU A 97 22.76 -18.99 13.83
CA LEU A 97 21.48 -18.85 13.11
C LEU A 97 20.99 -20.18 12.51
N GLU A 98 21.89 -21.15 12.28
CA GLU A 98 21.54 -22.51 11.83
C GLU A 98 20.97 -23.41 12.95
N GLU A 99 21.26 -23.12 14.22
CA GLU A 99 20.68 -23.92 15.30
C GLU A 99 19.16 -23.76 15.31
N THR A 100 18.44 -24.89 15.34
CA THR A 100 16.97 -24.95 15.28
C THR A 100 16.27 -23.99 16.25
N ARG A 101 16.83 -23.80 17.46
CA ARG A 101 16.29 -22.88 18.49
C ARG A 101 16.23 -21.41 18.06
N TYR A 102 17.07 -20.99 17.13
CA TYR A 102 17.13 -19.62 16.60
C TYR A 102 16.61 -19.55 15.18
N CYS A 103 16.96 -20.54 14.35
CA CYS A 103 16.51 -20.64 12.97
C CYS A 103 14.98 -20.60 12.88
N GLN A 104 14.28 -21.37 13.71
CA GLN A 104 12.82 -21.43 13.61
C GLN A 104 12.16 -20.06 13.91
N PRO A 105 12.43 -19.40 15.06
CA PRO A 105 11.91 -18.05 15.29
C PRO A 105 12.34 -17.03 14.21
N ALA A 106 13.59 -17.10 13.73
CA ALA A 106 14.08 -16.23 12.65
C ALA A 106 13.26 -16.38 11.37
N MET A 107 13.02 -17.62 10.93
CA MET A 107 12.26 -17.91 9.72
C MET A 107 10.80 -17.50 9.85
N PHE A 108 10.19 -17.74 11.02
CA PHE A 108 8.79 -17.35 11.27
C PHE A 108 8.62 -15.83 11.23
N ILE A 109 9.42 -15.09 12.01
CA ILE A 109 9.35 -13.62 12.04
C ILE A 109 9.74 -13.04 10.68
N GLY A 110 10.78 -13.58 10.02
CA GLY A 110 11.22 -13.15 8.70
C GLY A 110 10.15 -13.34 7.63
N GLY A 111 9.40 -14.44 7.68
CA GLY A 111 8.28 -14.68 6.77
C GLY A 111 7.14 -13.68 6.96
N LEU A 112 6.76 -13.38 8.21
CA LEU A 112 5.76 -12.35 8.51
C LEU A 112 6.26 -10.94 8.11
N ALA A 113 7.53 -10.64 8.34
CA ALA A 113 8.13 -9.37 7.92
C ALA A 113 8.13 -9.22 6.39
N GLY A 114 8.43 -10.30 5.66
CA GLY A 114 8.30 -10.34 4.21
C GLY A 114 6.87 -10.12 3.73
N LEU A 115 5.88 -10.68 4.43
CA LEU A 115 4.46 -10.46 4.14
C LEU A 115 4.04 -9.00 4.35
N GLU A 116 4.48 -8.37 5.43
CA GLU A 116 4.20 -6.95 5.67
C GLU A 116 4.87 -6.06 4.62
N LYS A 117 6.11 -6.39 4.22
CA LYS A 117 6.77 -5.68 3.12
C LYS A 117 6.01 -5.82 1.81
N LEU A 118 5.57 -7.04 1.48
CA LEU A 118 4.73 -7.27 0.31
C LEU A 118 3.41 -6.49 0.38
N ARG A 119 2.83 -6.34 1.58
CA ARG A 119 1.61 -5.56 1.80
C ARG A 119 1.83 -4.06 1.55
N GLU A 120 2.99 -3.52 1.94
CA GLU A 120 3.34 -2.11 1.65
C GLU A 120 3.63 -1.88 0.15
N GLU A 121 4.33 -2.81 -0.50
CA GLU A 121 4.74 -2.66 -1.90
C GLU A 121 3.63 -3.03 -2.91
N ARG A 122 2.80 -4.02 -2.58
CA ARG A 122 1.77 -4.62 -3.46
C ARG A 122 0.59 -5.16 -2.66
N ALA A 123 -0.18 -4.26 -2.03
CA ALA A 123 -1.33 -4.62 -1.21
C ALA A 123 -2.36 -5.52 -1.95
N GLU A 124 -2.52 -5.35 -3.27
CA GLU A 124 -3.40 -6.16 -4.09
C GLU A 124 -2.94 -7.62 -4.27
N ALA A 125 -1.65 -7.90 -4.12
CA ALA A 125 -1.14 -9.26 -4.14
C ALA A 125 -1.53 -10.00 -2.85
N VAL A 126 -1.44 -9.33 -1.70
CA VAL A 126 -1.81 -9.89 -0.40
C VAL A 126 -3.32 -10.05 -0.27
N THR A 127 -4.09 -9.02 -0.63
CA THR A 127 -5.57 -9.04 -0.50
C THR A 127 -6.26 -9.99 -1.46
N ARG A 128 -5.65 -10.30 -2.62
CA ARG A 128 -6.17 -11.28 -3.59
C ARG A 128 -5.55 -12.67 -3.46
N ALA A 129 -4.69 -12.88 -2.46
CA ALA A 129 -4.12 -14.20 -2.19
C ALA A 129 -5.26 -15.20 -1.96
N SER A 130 -5.40 -16.16 -2.87
CA SER A 130 -6.46 -17.17 -2.82
C SER A 130 -6.01 -18.45 -2.13
N ILE A 131 -4.69 -18.64 -2.02
CA ILE A 131 -4.06 -19.79 -1.38
C ILE A 131 -2.83 -19.29 -0.62
N MET A 132 -2.64 -19.81 0.58
CA MET A 132 -1.39 -19.70 1.32
C MET A 132 -0.91 -21.10 1.68
N ALA A 133 0.38 -21.34 1.54
CA ALA A 133 0.99 -22.60 1.95
C ALA A 133 2.41 -22.34 2.44
N GLY A 134 2.95 -23.27 3.23
CA GLY A 134 4.33 -23.18 3.66
C GLY A 134 4.95 -24.53 3.89
N LEU A 135 6.28 -24.57 3.85
CA LEU A 135 7.05 -25.79 4.04
C LEU A 135 7.42 -25.97 5.50
N SER A 136 6.96 -27.04 6.15
CA SER A 136 7.27 -27.35 7.56
C SER A 136 6.94 -26.15 8.46
N LEU A 137 7.93 -25.50 9.06
CA LEU A 137 7.69 -24.29 9.85
C LEU A 137 6.99 -23.16 9.06
N GLY A 138 7.22 -23.07 7.76
CA GLY A 138 6.55 -22.10 6.90
C GLY A 138 5.03 -22.25 6.93
N GLU A 139 4.49 -23.44 7.21
CA GLU A 139 3.04 -23.65 7.34
C GLU A 139 2.44 -22.80 8.47
N TYR A 140 3.13 -22.69 9.61
CA TYR A 140 2.70 -21.80 10.70
C TYR A 140 2.69 -20.33 10.28
N THR A 141 3.66 -19.92 9.45
CA THR A 141 3.71 -18.56 8.90
C THR A 141 2.54 -18.33 7.94
N ALA A 142 2.19 -19.32 7.11
CA ALA A 142 1.07 -19.24 6.19
C ALA A 142 -0.30 -19.17 6.88
N LEU A 143 -0.41 -19.67 8.12
CA LEU A 143 -1.64 -19.69 8.90
C LEU A 143 -1.90 -18.42 9.74
N CYS A 144 -0.87 -17.60 9.99
CA CYS A 144 -0.95 -16.41 10.84
C CYS A 144 -1.22 -15.14 10.02
#